data_AF-A0A1G6J6T9-F1
#
_entry.id   AF-A0A1G6J6T9-F1
#
_cell.length_a   1.000
_cell.length_b   1.000
_cell.length_c   1.000
_cell.angle_alpha   90.00
_cell.angle_beta   90.00
_cell.angle_gamma   90.00
#
_symmetry.space_group_name_H-M   'P 1'
#
loop_
_entity.id
_entity.type
_entity.pdbx_description
1 polymer ?
#
loop_
_entity_poly.entity_id
_entity_poly.type
_entity_poly.pdbx_seq_one_letter_code
_entity_poly.pdbx_strand_id
1 'polypeptide(L)'
;MQATAKVLKASISDQHMIARLGGDEFGILCVNTTEVEAEKIRQHIDNALSRANIRAALGMAMRDPTKGLLDAIKQADLNMYQDKKEKLGVMPTPQD
;
A
#
# COMPACT_ATOMS: atom_id res chain seq x y z
N MET A 1 13.18 5.22 -5.94
CA MET A 1 12.04 5.55 -6.82
C MET A 1 11.91 4.58 -8.00
N GLN A 2 12.81 4.56 -8.99
CA GLN A 2 12.67 3.68 -10.17
C GLN A 2 12.66 2.18 -9.80
N ALA A 3 13.54 1.75 -8.89
CA ALA A 3 13.58 0.37 -8.41
C ALA A 3 12.25 -0.04 -7.73
N THR A 4 11.72 0.81 -6.84
CA THR A 4 10.41 0.60 -6.19
C THR A 4 9.30 0.42 -7.21
N ALA A 5 9.18 1.33 -8.17
CA ALA A 5 8.15 1.25 -9.21
C ALA A 5 8.26 -0.05 -10.04
N LYS A 6 9.49 -0.49 -10.35
CA LYS A 6 9.72 -1.75 -11.08
C LYS A 6 9.30 -2.97 -10.25
N VAL A 7 9.64 -3.00 -8.96
CA VAL A 7 9.22 -4.08 -8.04
C VAL A 7 7.70 -4.12 -7.93
N LEU A 8 7.06 -2.99 -7.65
CA LEU A 8 5.61 -2.93 -7.50
C LEU A 8 4.88 -3.35 -8.79
N LYS A 9 5.31 -2.88 -9.96
CA LYS A 9 4.74 -3.31 -11.25
C LYS A 9 4.91 -4.80 -11.53
N ALA A 10 6.03 -5.40 -11.10
CA ALA A 10 6.24 -6.84 -11.26
C ALA A 10 5.47 -7.70 -10.24
N SER A 11 4.98 -7.08 -9.16
CA SER A 11 4.28 -7.75 -8.05
C SER A 11 2.75 -7.72 -8.16
N ILE A 12 2.19 -6.98 -9.12
CA ILE A 12 0.75 -6.93 -9.35
C ILE A 12 0.42 -7.37 -10.78
N SER A 13 -0.75 -7.99 -10.96
CA SER A 13 -1.25 -8.31 -12.29
C SER A 13 -1.84 -7.09 -13.00
N ASP A 14 -1.95 -7.15 -14.33
CA ASP A 14 -2.48 -6.06 -15.17
C ASP A 14 -3.95 -5.70 -14.87
N GLN A 15 -4.68 -6.54 -14.13
CA GLN A 15 -6.03 -6.21 -13.69
C GLN A 15 -6.04 -5.13 -12.60
N HIS A 16 -4.95 -4.96 -11.86
CA HIS A 16 -4.82 -3.98 -10.79
C HIS A 16 -4.12 -2.73 -11.29
N MET A 17 -4.50 -1.58 -10.73
CA MET A 17 -3.91 -0.30 -11.13
C MET A 17 -2.86 0.13 -10.11
N ILE A 18 -1.76 0.70 -10.58
CA ILE A 18 -0.75 1.34 -9.74
C ILE A 18 -0.50 2.77 -10.21
N ALA A 19 -0.45 3.70 -9.25
CA ALA A 19 -0.14 5.09 -9.49
C ALA A 19 0.90 5.59 -8.47
N ARG A 20 1.71 6.55 -8.88
CA ARG A 20 2.51 7.36 -7.96
C ARG A 20 1.65 8.53 -7.50
N LEU A 21 1.50 8.72 -6.20
CA LEU A 21 0.63 9.75 -5.62
C LEU A 21 1.37 11.08 -5.41
N GLY A 22 2.69 10.99 -5.18
CA GLY A 22 3.59 12.10 -4.89
C GLY A 22 4.87 11.54 -4.28
N GLY A 23 5.92 12.35 -4.11
CA GLY A 23 7.10 11.95 -3.33
C GLY A 23 7.57 10.51 -3.57
N ASP A 24 7.64 9.72 -2.50
CA ASP A 24 7.92 8.28 -2.46
C ASP A 24 6.67 7.39 -2.34
N GLU A 25 5.49 7.98 -2.50
CA GLU A 25 4.20 7.34 -2.26
C GLU A 25 3.61 6.71 -3.52
N PHE A 26 3.10 5.50 -3.35
CA PHE A 26 2.42 4.73 -4.38
C PHE A 26 1.06 4.25 -3.87
N GLY A 27 0.05 4.32 -4.74
CA GLY A 27 -1.27 3.73 -4.50
C GLY A 27 -1.49 2.54 -5.44
N ILE A 28 -2.09 1.48 -4.91
CA ILE A 28 -2.51 0.30 -5.69
C ILE A 28 -4.00 0.11 -5.50
N LEU A 29 -4.74 0.05 -6.60
CA LEU A 29 -6.17 -0.22 -6.62
C LEU A 29 -6.41 -1.66 -7.09
N CYS A 30 -6.82 -2.51 -6.14
CA CYS A 30 -7.18 -3.90 -6.41
C CYS A 30 -8.69 -3.99 -6.71
N VAL A 31 -9.04 -4.24 -7.97
CA VAL A 31 -10.43 -4.45 -8.41
C VAL A 31 -10.82 -5.93 -8.34
N ASN A 32 -12.11 -6.21 -8.12
CA ASN A 32 -12.66 -7.58 -8.05
C ASN A 32 -11.87 -8.51 -7.11
N THR A 33 -11.42 -7.96 -5.98
CA THR A 33 -10.54 -8.64 -5.03
C THR A 33 -11.28 -8.79 -3.69
N THR A 34 -11.27 -9.98 -3.13
CA THR A 34 -11.74 -10.24 -1.76
C THR A 34 -10.71 -9.79 -0.74
N GLU A 35 -11.10 -9.65 0.53
CA GLU A 35 -10.16 -9.28 1.60
C GLU A 35 -8.99 -10.28 1.72
N VAL A 36 -9.26 -11.57 1.59
CA VAL A 36 -8.23 -12.62 1.64
C VAL A 36 -7.24 -12.50 0.48
N GLU A 37 -7.72 -12.20 -0.73
CA GLU A 37 -6.86 -11.98 -1.89
C GLU A 37 -6.06 -10.69 -1.77
N ALA A 38 -6.68 -9.62 -1.25
CA ALA A 38 -6.03 -8.34 -1.02
C ALA A 38 -4.87 -8.49 -0.02
N GLU A 39 -5.08 -9.23 1.07
CA GLU A 39 -4.05 -9.51 2.06
C GLU A 39 -2.89 -10.34 1.47
N LYS A 40 -3.19 -11.32 0.62
CA LYS A 40 -2.16 -12.07 -0.12
C LYS A 40 -1.33 -11.16 -1.03
N ILE A 41 -1.98 -10.23 -1.73
CA ILE A 41 -1.31 -9.23 -2.58
C ILE A 41 -0.42 -8.33 -1.72
N ARG A 42 -0.94 -7.81 -0.60
CA ARG A 42 -0.18 -6.98 0.35
C ARG A 42 1.08 -7.71 0.84
N GLN A 43 0.94 -8.95 1.30
CA GLN A 43 2.07 -9.75 1.77
C GLN A 43 3.07 -10.09 0.66
N HIS A 44 2.59 -10.35 -0.56
CA HIS A 44 3.46 -10.58 -1.71
C HIS A 44 4.32 -9.34 -2.03
N ILE A 45 3.71 -8.15 -2.02
CA ILE A 45 4.40 -6.88 -2.26
C ILE A 45 5.44 -6.62 -1.15
N ASP A 46 5.08 -6.78 0.12
CA ASP A 46 5.99 -6.61 1.26
C ASP A 46 7.22 -7.51 1.12
N ASN A 47 7.01 -8.79 0.79
CA ASN A 47 8.09 -9.75 0.52
C ASN A 47 8.96 -9.36 -0.69
N ALA A 48 8.35 -8.84 -1.76
CA ALA A 48 9.08 -8.42 -2.96
C ALA A 48 9.96 -7.18 -2.68
N LEU A 49 9.45 -6.21 -1.93
CA LEU A 49 10.20 -5.03 -1.51
C LEU A 49 11.35 -5.41 -0.57
N SER A 50 11.08 -6.28 0.41
CA SER A 50 12.10 -6.80 1.33
C SER A 50 13.25 -7.51 0.60
N ARG A 51 12.94 -8.40 -0.37
CA ARG A 51 13.97 -9.05 -1.21
C ARG A 51 14.78 -8.09 -2.06
N ALA A 52 14.21 -6.94 -2.42
CA ALA A 52 14.90 -5.87 -3.12
C ALA A 52 15.67 -4.92 -2.18
N ASN A 53 15.73 -5.20 -0.87
CA ASN A 53 16.28 -4.33 0.18
C ASN A 53 15.62 -2.94 0.21
N ILE A 54 14.33 -2.85 -0.15
CA ILE A 54 13.54 -1.62 -0.12
C ILE A 54 12.70 -1.63 1.15
N ARG A 55 13.02 -0.72 2.08
CA ARG A 55 12.17 -0.48 3.26
C ARG A 55 11.00 0.39 2.85
N ALA A 56 9.78 -0.10 3.05
CA ALA A 56 8.54 0.62 2.80
C ALA A 56 7.54 0.29 3.91
N ALA A 57 6.65 1.25 4.19
CA ALA A 57 5.47 1.02 4.99
C ALA A 57 4.29 0.72 4.04
N LEU A 58 3.41 -0.20 4.42
CA LEU A 58 2.27 -0.63 3.61
C LEU A 58 0.99 -0.56 4.43
N GLY A 59 -0.05 0.01 3.81
CA GLY A 59 -1.40 0.00 4.35
C GLY A 59 -2.40 -0.44 3.31
N MET A 60 -3.47 -1.08 3.76
CA MET A 60 -4.52 -1.62 2.92
C MET A 60 -5.86 -1.41 3.62
N ALA A 61 -6.92 -1.18 2.83
CA ALA A 61 -8.28 -1.19 3.30
C ALA A 61 -9.22 -1.69 2.19
N MET A 62 -10.28 -2.39 2.58
CA MET A 62 -11.36 -2.77 1.67
C MET A 62 -12.32 -1.61 1.47
N ARG A 63 -12.85 -1.47 0.25
CA ARG A 63 -13.90 -0.48 -0.02
C ARG A 63 -15.22 -0.95 0.59
N ASP A 64 -15.78 -0.15 1.48
CA ASP A 64 -17.18 -0.22 1.87
C ASP A 64 -18.06 0.52 0.83
N PRO A 65 -19.04 -0.15 0.19
CA PRO A 65 -19.93 0.48 -0.77
C PRO A 65 -20.71 1.68 -0.22
N THR A 66 -20.96 1.73 1.09
CA THR A 66 -21.74 2.79 1.75
C THR A 66 -20.91 4.05 2.04
N LYS A 67 -19.58 3.93 2.13
CA LYS A 67 -18.65 5.03 2.43
C LYS A 67 -17.85 5.49 1.21
N GLY A 68 -17.69 4.60 0.24
CA GLY A 68 -17.03 4.90 -1.03
C GLY A 68 -15.50 4.78 -0.98
N LEU A 69 -14.86 5.14 -2.11
CA LEU A 69 -13.42 4.94 -2.31
C LEU A 69 -12.56 5.87 -1.45
N LEU A 70 -12.99 7.11 -1.22
CA LEU A 70 -12.23 8.08 -0.45
C LEU A 70 -12.04 7.64 1.02
N ASP A 71 -13.03 6.98 1.60
CA ASP A 71 -12.93 6.42 2.95
C ASP A 71 -11.90 5.27 3.01
N ALA A 72 -11.93 4.39 2.01
CA ALA A 72 -10.94 3.32 1.89
C ALA A 72 -9.52 3.85 1.72
N ILE A 73 -9.31 4.93 0.95
CA ILE A 73 -8.00 5.58 0.82
C ILE A 73 -7.52 6.10 2.17
N LYS A 74 -8.37 6.79 2.93
CA LYS A 74 -8.05 7.31 4.27
C LYS A 74 -7.68 6.17 5.24
N GLN A 75 -8.43 5.08 5.22
CA GLN A 75 -8.17 3.93 6.09
C GLN A 75 -6.87 3.21 5.69
N ALA A 76 -6.60 3.08 4.39
CA ALA A 76 -5.35 2.50 3.91
C ALA A 76 -4.14 3.35 4.31
N ASP A 77 -4.26 4.68 4.25
CA ASP A 77 -3.22 5.60 4.71
C ASP A 77 -2.97 5.49 6.22
N LEU A 78 -4.04 5.46 7.03
CA LEU A 78 -3.93 5.24 8.47
C LEU A 78 -3.25 3.92 8.80
N ASN A 79 -3.59 2.84 8.08
CA ASN A 79 -2.97 1.54 8.28
C ASN A 79 -1.48 1.55 7.86
N MET A 80 -1.12 2.24 6.78
CA MET A 80 0.27 2.42 6.36
C MET A 80 1.06 3.17 7.43
N TYR A 81 0.43 4.17 8.04
CA TYR A 81 1.04 4.95 9.10
C TYR A 81 1.34 4.12 10.34
N GLN A 82 0.45 3.19 10.72
CA GLN A 82 0.72 2.25 11.81
C GLN A 82 1.87 1.29 11.45
N ASP A 83 1.88 0.73 10.24
CA ASP A 83 2.97 -0.12 9.75
C ASP A 83 4.32 0.63 9.77
N LYS A 84 4.30 1.92 9.40
CA LYS A 84 5.48 2.80 9.46
C LYS A 84 6.03 2.95 10.87
N LYS A 85 5.15 3.12 11.87
CA LYS A 85 5.54 3.22 13.28
C LYS A 85 6.19 1.94 13.76
N GLU A 86 5.59 0.80 13.46
CA GLU A 86 6.08 -0.52 13.88
C GLU A 86 7.41 -0.88 13.21
N LYS A 87 7.57 -0.63 11.91
CA LYS A 87 8.76 -1.03 11.15
C LYS A 87 9.93 -0.06 11.26
N LEU A 88 9.68 1.24 11.39
CA LEU A 88 10.71 2.27 11.21
C LEU A 88 11.03 3.04 12.49
N GLY A 89 10.29 2.84 13.59
CA GLY A 89 10.55 3.53 14.87
C GLY A 89 10.42 5.05 14.79
N VAL A 90 9.87 5.57 13.69
CA VAL A 90 9.65 7.01 13.50
C VAL A 90 8.33 7.37 14.18
N MET A 91 8.38 8.18 15.23
CA MET A 91 7.19 8.88 15.73
C MET A 91 6.87 10.02 14.78
N PRO A 92 5.70 10.04 14.14
CA PRO A 92 5.30 11.19 13.33
C PRO A 92 4.67 12.23 14.25
N THR A 93 5.02 13.49 14.08
CA THR A 93 4.28 14.61 14.65
C THR A 93 2.85 14.60 14.09
N PRO A 94 1.83 14.93 14.91
CA PRO A 94 0.49 15.16 14.38
C PRO A 94 0.60 16.20 13.26
N GLN A 95 0.07 15.88 12.08
CA GLN A 95 -0.20 16.88 11.06
C GLN A 95 -1.65 17.29 11.21
N ASP A 96 -1.85 18.60 11.40
CA ASP A 96 -3.11 19.33 11.51
C ASP A 96 -4.10 19.03 10.37
#